data_AF-A0A954IPU0-F1
#
_entry.id   AF-A0A954IPU0-F1
#
_cell.length_a   1.000
_cell.length_b   1.000
_cell.length_c   1.000
_cell.angle_alpha   90.00
_cell.angle_beta   90.00
_cell.angle_gamma   90.00
#
_symmetry.space_group_name_H-M   'P 1'
#
loop_
_entity.id
_entity.type
_entity.pdbx_description
1 polymer ?
#
loop_
_entity_poly.entity_id
_entity_poly.type
_entity_poly.pdbx_seq_one_letter_code
_entity_poly.pdbx_strand_id
1 'polypeptide(L)'
;MLATTPCIQTLSRFVPFEVLAQLEKQGNQPISPRSDTFAGTVLFADISGFTSLSERLGKRGAVGVEELTQTLNTYFGELIDIVISFGGDIVKFAGDALLAIWRVENDDIAKTVHAAAQCGITAQQCLR
;
A
#
# COMPACT_ATOMS: atom_id res chain seq x y z
N MET A 1 8.17 16.56 7.77
CA MET A 1 6.89 16.38 8.49
C MET A 1 5.93 17.38 7.89
N LEU A 2 5.09 16.95 6.95
CA LEU A 2 4.13 17.84 6.27
C LEU A 2 3.11 18.33 7.29
N ALA A 3 2.85 19.64 7.31
CA ALA A 3 1.86 20.25 8.20
C ALA A 3 0.45 20.00 7.65
N THR A 4 -0.04 18.78 7.83
CA THR A 4 -1.37 18.36 7.35
C THR A 4 -2.47 18.96 8.23
N THR A 5 -3.46 19.62 7.62
CA THR A 5 -4.72 20.00 8.28
C THR A 5 -5.42 18.76 8.88
N PRO A 6 -6.19 18.86 9.99
CA PRO A 6 -6.83 17.70 10.63
C PRO A 6 -7.68 16.81 9.69
N CYS A 7 -8.29 17.41 8.66
CA CYS A 7 -9.02 16.68 7.63
C CYS A 7 -8.10 15.78 6.78
N ILE A 8 -6.92 16.27 6.37
CA ILE A 8 -5.95 15.53 5.57
C ILE A 8 -5.36 14.36 6.38
N GLN A 9 -5.10 14.60 7.67
CA GLN A 9 -4.63 13.55 8.58
C GLN A 9 -5.65 12.42 8.77
N THR A 10 -6.95 12.70 8.62
CA THR A 10 -7.98 11.65 8.69
C THR A 10 -7.99 10.78 7.44
N LEU A 11 -7.75 11.38 6.27
CA LEU A 11 -7.73 10.71 4.97
C LEU A 11 -6.45 9.92 4.70
N SER A 12 -5.36 10.20 5.41
CA SER A 12 -4.05 9.58 5.15
C SER A 12 -4.03 8.06 5.26
N ARG A 13 -4.99 7.47 5.98
CA ARG A 13 -5.14 6.00 6.11
C ARG A 13 -5.85 5.34 4.92
N PHE A 14 -6.44 6.12 4.02
CA PHE A 14 -7.28 5.63 2.92
C PHE A 14 -6.72 5.99 1.54
N VAL A 15 -5.73 6.87 1.48
CA VAL A 15 -5.31 7.54 0.26
C VAL A 15 -3.77 7.54 0.21
N PRO A 16 -3.15 7.19 -0.93
CA PRO A 16 -1.69 7.15 -1.06
C PRO A 16 -1.06 8.50 -0.73
N PHE A 17 0.16 8.47 -0.20
CA PHE A 17 0.90 9.67 0.16
C PHE A 17 1.03 10.65 -1.02
N GLU A 18 1.23 10.13 -2.24
CA GLU A 18 1.33 10.97 -3.44
C GLU A 18 0.05 11.77 -3.72
N VAL A 19 -1.12 11.18 -3.45
CA VAL A 19 -2.40 11.90 -3.62
C VAL A 19 -2.56 12.96 -2.54
N LEU A 20 -2.16 12.68 -1.29
CA LEU A 20 -2.18 13.69 -0.22
C LEU A 20 -1.26 14.87 -0.54
N ALA A 21 -0.04 14.60 -0.99
CA ALA A 21 0.92 15.63 -1.39
C ALA A 21 0.40 16.51 -2.55
N GLN A 22 -0.39 15.93 -3.45
CA GLN A 22 -1.06 16.68 -4.51
C GLN A 22 -2.24 17.53 -4.00
N LEU A 23 -3.06 16.98 -3.10
CA LEU A 23 -4.18 17.71 -2.49
C LEU A 23 -3.68 18.92 -1.68
N GLU A 24 -2.58 18.77 -0.94
CA GLU A 24 -1.94 19.88 -0.23
C GLU A 24 -1.47 20.99 -1.17
N LYS A 25 -0.86 20.63 -2.31
CA LYS A 25 -0.40 21.60 -3.32
C LYS A 25 -1.56 22.32 -4.02
N GLN A 26 -2.71 21.65 -4.19
CA GLN A 26 -3.91 22.25 -4.80
C GLN A 26 -4.66 23.20 -3.85
N GLY A 27 -4.61 22.95 -2.53
CA GLY A 27 -5.39 23.71 -1.56
C GLY A 27 -6.89 23.54 -1.78
N ASN A 28 -7.66 24.63 -1.71
CA ASN A 28 -9.14 24.59 -1.76
C ASN A 28 -9.72 24.69 -3.18
N GLN A 29 -8.93 24.44 -4.22
CA GLN A 29 -9.40 24.51 -5.61
C GLN A 29 -10.22 23.25 -6.00
N PRO A 30 -11.17 23.37 -6.94
CA PRO A 30 -11.93 22.22 -7.42
C PRO A 30 -11.02 21.14 -8.00
N ILE A 31 -11.24 19.89 -7.55
CA ILE A 31 -10.51 18.72 -8.05
C ILE A 31 -11.02 18.39 -9.46
N SER A 32 -10.11 18.26 -10.41
CA SER A 32 -10.38 17.77 -11.78
C SER A 32 -9.51 16.55 -12.09
N PRO A 33 -9.92 15.67 -13.03
CA PRO A 33 -9.09 14.54 -13.44
C PRO A 33 -7.71 15.02 -13.89
N ARG A 34 -6.67 14.41 -13.32
CA ARG A 34 -5.27 14.75 -13.60
C ARG A 34 -4.47 13.49 -13.91
N SER A 35 -3.48 13.63 -14.77
CA SER A 35 -2.44 12.64 -15.02
C SER A 35 -1.08 13.25 -14.70
N ASP A 36 -0.19 12.45 -14.11
CA ASP A 36 1.22 12.78 -13.90
C ASP A 36 2.06 11.60 -14.40
N THR A 37 3.26 11.87 -14.91
CA THR A 37 4.20 10.84 -15.37
C THR A 37 5.50 10.97 -14.61
N PHE A 38 5.97 9.86 -14.05
CA PHE A 38 7.21 9.83 -13.28
C PHE A 38 7.89 8.47 -13.42
N ALA A 39 9.22 8.46 -13.21
CA ALA A 39 9.97 7.23 -13.07
C ALA A 39 9.77 6.67 -11.66
N GLY A 40 9.60 5.35 -11.54
CA GLY A 40 9.33 4.70 -10.27
C GLY A 40 9.60 3.20 -10.32
N THR A 41 9.80 2.62 -9.15
CA THR A 41 9.80 1.16 -8.97
C THR A 41 8.46 0.73 -8.39
N VAL A 42 7.93 -0.38 -8.88
CA VAL A 42 6.66 -0.95 -8.44
C VAL A 42 6.91 -2.30 -7.77
N LEU A 43 6.32 -2.51 -6.59
CA LEU A 43 6.22 -3.82 -5.95
C LEU A 43 4.76 -4.25 -5.98
N PHE A 44 4.53 -5.46 -6.48
CA PHE A 44 3.24 -6.13 -6.42
C PHE A 44 3.40 -7.36 -5.54
N ALA A 45 2.63 -7.42 -4.46
CA ALA A 45 2.63 -8.53 -3.52
C ALA A 45 1.24 -9.16 -3.49
N ASP A 46 1.18 -10.48 -3.52
CA ASP A 46 -0.04 -11.27 -3.49
C ASP A 46 0.06 -12.35 -2.40
N ILE A 47 -1.03 -12.56 -1.66
CA ILE A 47 -1.06 -13.56 -0.58
C ILE A 47 -1.29 -14.94 -1.17
N SER A 48 -0.23 -15.75 -1.19
CA SER A 48 -0.30 -17.12 -1.68
C SER A 48 -1.35 -17.95 -0.94
N GLY A 49 -2.24 -18.61 -1.69
CA GLY A 49 -3.27 -19.50 -1.14
C GLY A 49 -4.48 -18.78 -0.53
N PHE A 50 -4.53 -17.45 -0.55
CA PHE A 50 -5.63 -16.68 0.01
C PHE A 50 -6.95 -16.95 -0.70
N THR A 51 -6.97 -16.99 -2.03
CA THR A 51 -8.19 -17.25 -2.79
C THR A 51 -8.86 -18.55 -2.34
N SER A 52 -8.11 -19.66 -2.24
CA SER A 52 -8.64 -20.95 -1.75
C SER A 52 -9.07 -20.90 -0.28
N LEU A 53 -8.36 -20.15 0.58
CA LEU A 53 -8.76 -19.95 1.97
C LEU A 53 -10.09 -19.20 2.07
N SER A 54 -10.24 -18.10 1.33
CA SER A 54 -11.44 -17.28 1.30
C SER A 54 -12.68 -18.05 0.85
N GLU A 55 -12.57 -18.90 -0.17
CA GLU A 55 -13.66 -19.76 -0.62
C GLU A 55 -14.07 -20.78 0.45
N ARG A 56 -13.09 -21.36 1.16
CA ARG A 56 -13.35 -22.32 2.23
C ARG A 56 -14.02 -21.66 3.44
N LEU A 57 -13.52 -20.51 3.86
CA LEU A 57 -14.06 -19.76 4.99
C LEU A 57 -15.42 -19.15 4.65
N GLY A 58 -15.64 -18.70 3.42
CA GLY A 58 -16.94 -18.20 2.96
C GLY A 58 -18.08 -19.21 3.12
N LYS A 59 -17.79 -20.51 2.98
CA LYS A 59 -18.77 -21.59 3.23
C LYS A 59 -19.21 -21.71 4.69
N ARG A 60 -18.47 -21.13 5.64
CA ARG A 60 -18.76 -21.12 7.08
C ARG A 60 -19.65 -19.96 7.51
N GLY A 61 -20.12 -19.11 6.59
CA GLY A 61 -20.97 -17.96 6.89
C GLY A 61 -20.23 -16.86 7.65
N ALA A 62 -20.94 -16.10 8.49
CA ALA A 62 -20.41 -14.90 9.15
C ALA A 62 -19.10 -15.14 9.93
N VAL A 63 -19.02 -16.26 10.66
CA VAL A 63 -17.82 -16.62 11.45
C VAL A 63 -16.59 -16.82 10.57
N GLY A 64 -16.75 -17.41 9.38
CA GLY A 64 -15.64 -17.58 8.45
C GLY A 64 -15.17 -16.25 7.83
N VAL A 65 -16.09 -15.32 7.60
CA VAL A 65 -15.76 -13.97 7.11
C VAL A 65 -14.97 -13.17 8.14
N GLU A 66 -15.35 -13.26 9.42
CA GLU A 66 -14.60 -12.63 10.51
C GLU A 66 -13.17 -13.19 10.62
N GLU A 67 -13.03 -14.53 10.57
CA GLU A 67 -11.72 -15.21 10.60
C GLU A 67 -10.84 -14.81 9.41
N LEU A 68 -11.43 -14.70 8.21
CA LEU A 68 -10.76 -14.25 7.00
C LEU A 68 -10.28 -12.79 7.13
N THR A 69 -11.16 -11.92 7.61
CA THR A 69 -10.87 -10.48 7.76
C THR A 69 -9.77 -10.25 8.80
N GLN A 70 -9.80 -10.97 9.91
CA GLN A 70 -8.77 -10.89 10.93
C GLN A 70 -7.41 -11.34 10.38
N THR A 71 -7.37 -12.46 9.67
CA THR A 71 -6.15 -12.98 9.05
C THR A 71 -5.57 -12.00 8.03
N LEU A 72 -6.42 -11.43 7.17
CA LEU A 72 -6.02 -10.39 6.21
C LEU A 72 -5.43 -9.16 6.88
N ASN A 73 -6.12 -8.63 7.90
CA ASN A 73 -5.70 -7.40 8.55
C ASN A 73 -4.37 -7.58 9.29
N THR A 74 -4.14 -8.75 9.89
CA THR A 74 -2.83 -9.06 10.51
C THR A 74 -1.73 -9.11 9.45
N TYR A 75 -1.94 -9.87 8.36
CA TYR A 75 -0.94 -9.99 7.29
C TYR A 75 -0.65 -8.65 6.61
N PHE A 76 -1.69 -7.92 6.21
CA PHE A 76 -1.52 -6.63 5.55
C PHE A 76 -0.96 -5.58 6.50
N GLY A 77 -1.31 -5.59 7.79
CA GLY A 77 -0.73 -4.67 8.77
C GLY A 77 0.80 -4.78 8.79
N GLU A 78 1.33 -5.99 8.94
CA GLU A 78 2.77 -6.21 8.92
C GLU A 78 3.41 -5.88 7.56
N LEU A 79 2.77 -6.26 6.45
CA LEU A 79 3.27 -5.93 5.11
C LEU A 79 3.32 -4.41 4.86
N ILE A 80 2.30 -3.67 5.29
CA ILE A 80 2.23 -2.21 5.17
C ILE A 80 3.37 -1.58 5.97
N ASP A 81 3.59 -2.02 7.21
CA ASP A 81 4.68 -1.50 8.06
C ASP A 81 6.04 -1.74 7.42
N ILE A 82 6.26 -2.93 6.84
CA ILE A 82 7.49 -3.24 6.10
C ILE A 82 7.65 -2.29 4.91
N VAL A 83 6.63 -2.15 4.04
CA VAL A 83 6.71 -1.27 2.87
C VAL A 83 7.03 0.17 3.25
N ILE A 84 6.34 0.71 4.26
CA ILE A 84 6.57 2.07 4.74
C ILE A 84 7.99 2.22 5.30
N SER A 85 8.51 1.21 6.02
CA SER A 85 9.88 1.24 6.56
C SER A 85 10.96 1.30 5.48
N PHE A 86 10.70 0.76 4.29
CA PHE A 86 11.57 0.86 3.11
C PHE A 86 11.27 2.10 2.25
N GLY A 87 10.37 2.98 2.69
CA GLY A 87 10.04 4.24 2.01
C GLY A 87 9.08 4.09 0.82
N GLY A 88 8.33 2.98 0.75
CA GLY A 88 7.32 2.77 -0.28
C GLY A 88 5.98 3.42 0.09
N ASP A 89 5.19 3.76 -0.92
CA ASP A 89 3.82 4.26 -0.78
C ASP A 89 2.82 3.21 -1.26
N ILE A 90 1.78 2.93 -0.45
CA ILE A 90 0.75 1.95 -0.79
C ILE A 90 -0.28 2.61 -1.68
N VAL A 91 -0.34 2.19 -2.94
CA VAL A 91 -1.22 2.82 -3.94
C VAL A 91 -2.58 2.16 -3.97
N LYS A 92 -2.63 0.84 -3.81
CA LYS A 92 -3.86 0.08 -4.00
C LYS A 92 -3.83 -1.28 -3.30
N PHE A 93 -5.00 -1.64 -2.77
CA PHE A 93 -5.36 -3.01 -2.43
C PHE A 93 -6.30 -3.57 -3.50
N ALA A 94 -6.09 -4.82 -3.90
CA ALA A 94 -6.92 -5.52 -4.87
C ALA A 94 -7.15 -6.96 -4.41
N GLY A 95 -8.15 -7.15 -3.54
CA GLY A 95 -8.40 -8.45 -2.92
C GLY A 95 -7.27 -8.83 -1.97
N ASP A 96 -6.56 -9.91 -2.30
CA ASP A 96 -5.35 -10.44 -1.68
C ASP A 96 -4.06 -9.76 -2.11
N ALA A 97 -4.12 -8.84 -3.07
CA ALA A 97 -2.94 -8.17 -3.58
C ALA A 97 -2.78 -6.74 -3.06
N LEU A 98 -1.52 -6.32 -2.97
CA LEU A 98 -1.06 -4.99 -2.60
C LEU A 98 -0.11 -4.46 -3.66
N LEU A 99 -0.30 -3.19 -4.04
CA LEU A 99 0.57 -2.46 -4.94
C LEU A 99 1.26 -1.32 -4.19
N ALA A 100 2.58 -1.32 -4.19
CA ALA A 100 3.42 -0.28 -3.62
C ALA A 100 4.32 0.36 -4.67
N ILE A 101 4.63 1.64 -4.51
CA ILE A 101 5.51 2.39 -5.41
C ILE A 101 6.62 3.12 -4.64
N TRP A 102 7.76 3.25 -5.31
CA TRP A 102 8.86 4.14 -4.93
C TRP A 102 9.09 5.10 -6.09
N ARG A 103 8.79 6.38 -5.90
CA ARG A 103 9.08 7.41 -6.90
C ARG A 103 10.58 7.67 -6.96
N VAL A 104 11.14 7.73 -8.16
CA VAL A 104 12.56 8.04 -8.38
C VAL A 104 12.75 9.54 -8.20
N GLU A 105 13.63 9.90 -7.27
CA GLU A 105 14.11 11.27 -7.08
C GLU A 105 15.56 11.36 -7.56
N ASN A 106 15.93 12.49 -8.17
CA ASN A 106 17.30 12.76 -8.65
C ASN A 106 17.86 11.70 -9.61
N ASP A 107 16.99 11.03 -10.36
CA ASP A 107 17.33 9.99 -11.36
C ASP A 107 18.04 8.74 -10.79
N ASP A 108 17.96 8.52 -9.47
CA ASP A 108 18.58 7.36 -8.79
C ASP A 108 17.63 6.15 -8.77
N ILE A 109 17.45 5.54 -9.94
CA ILE A 109 16.62 4.33 -10.11
C ILE A 109 17.18 3.16 -9.31
N ALA A 110 18.51 3.06 -9.20
CA ALA A 110 19.17 1.95 -8.50
C ALA A 110 18.76 1.90 -7.03
N LYS A 111 18.65 3.07 -6.37
CA LYS A 111 18.19 3.18 -5.00
C LYS A 111 16.75 2.69 -4.81
N THR A 112 15.81 3.10 -5.66
CA THR A 112 14.40 2.68 -5.53
C THR A 112 14.22 1.19 -5.82
N VAL A 113 14.97 0.66 -6.79
CA VAL A 113 14.99 -0.79 -7.09
C VAL A 113 15.56 -1.57 -5.91
N HIS A 114 16.66 -1.11 -5.31
CA HIS A 114 17.26 -1.76 -4.16
C HIS A 114 16.30 -1.75 -2.95
N ALA A 115 15.66 -0.63 -2.66
CA ALA A 115 14.70 -0.50 -1.57
C ALA A 115 13.50 -1.45 -1.75
N ALA A 116 12.90 -1.48 -2.94
CA ALA A 116 11.79 -2.38 -3.25
C ALA A 116 12.19 -3.86 -3.17
N ALA A 117 13.39 -4.21 -3.66
CA ALA A 117 13.89 -5.58 -3.59
C ALA A 117 14.11 -6.04 -2.13
N GLN A 118 14.75 -5.19 -1.30
CA GLN A 118 14.95 -5.49 0.12
C GLN A 118 13.62 -5.56 0.89
N CYS A 119 12.66 -4.70 0.54
CA CYS A 119 11.29 -4.78 1.05
C CYS A 119 10.66 -6.14 0.75
N GLY A 120 10.73 -6.61 -0.50
CA GLY A 120 10.18 -7.91 -0.89
C GLY A 120 10.84 -9.09 -0.17
N ILE A 121 12.17 -9.07 -0.03
CA ILE A 121 12.92 -10.10 0.70
C ILE A 121 12.53 -10.10 2.18
N THR A 122 12.47 -8.92 2.81
CA THR A 122 12.10 -8.79 4.22
C THR A 122 10.66 -9.26 4.46
N ALA A 123 9.73 -8.89 3.58
CA ALA A 123 8.35 -9.35 3.63
C ALA A 123 8.26 -10.89 3.58
N GLN A 124 9.01 -11.54 2.68
CA GLN A 124 9.05 -13.00 2.59
C GLN A 124 9.67 -13.68 3.83
N GLN A 125 10.55 -13.00 4.57
CA GLN A 125 11.19 -13.54 5.76
C GLN A 125 10.35 -13.37 7.03
N CYS A 126 9.63 -12.25 7.13
CA CYS A 126 8.83 -11.88 8.30
C CYS A 126 7.40 -12.45 8.24
N LEU A 127 6.77 -12.43 7.07
CA LEU A 127 5.38 -12.86 6.89
C LEU A 127 5.35 -14.38 6.69
N ARG A 128 4.59 -15.09 7.51
CA ARG A 128 4.39 -16.56 7.44
C ARG A 128 2.93 -16.93 7.46
#